data_AF-A0A1P8UPA6-F1
#
_entry.id   AF-A0A1P8UPA6-F1
#
_cell.length_a   1.000
_cell.length_b   1.000
_cell.length_c   1.000
_cell.angle_alpha   90.00
_cell.angle_beta   90.00
_cell.angle_gamma   90.00
#
_symmetry.space_group_name_H-M   'P 1'
#
loop_
_entity.id
_entity.type
_entity.pdbx_description
1 polymer ?
#
loop_
_entity_poly.entity_id
_entity_poly.type
_entity_poly.pdbx_seq_one_letter_code
_entity_poly.pdbx_strand_id
1 'polypeptide(L)'
;MRAYLTARGIAPGALPSIPPALRFLTDHPYVKKIGGELVTVHRGPCMIAGVLNPAGEITAVHQTWVDPEPPHGKARIAWQGDALPAKLVRGSKKGGAIRLVTPDDAEALVMGEGIETTLSALAADAVPGAAYWAGVDLGNMAGRAQRGAGLRYAGLPDMSDAEAFVPPPWVRRLIFIQDGDSDPRATRHKLECGLRRAMALRPGLRGQIVQAGQGVDLNDVLAGRGADG
;
A
#
# COMPACT_ATOMS: atom_id res chain seq x y z
N MET A 1 14.18 12.54 -2.94
CA MET A 1 12.73 12.26 -2.76
C MET A 1 11.81 13.05 -3.69
N ARG A 2 11.77 14.40 -3.67
CA ARG A 2 10.84 15.16 -4.56
C ARG A 2 11.02 14.83 -6.04
N ALA A 3 12.26 14.89 -6.55
CA ALA A 3 12.56 14.56 -7.94
C ALA A 3 12.07 13.15 -8.35
N TYR A 4 12.24 12.17 -7.44
CA TYR A 4 11.68 10.83 -7.62
C TYR A 4 10.15 10.84 -7.73
N LEU A 5 9.44 11.45 -6.79
CA LEU A 5 7.97 11.50 -6.83
C LEU A 5 7.44 12.22 -8.07
N THR A 6 8.10 13.29 -8.51
CA THR A 6 7.79 13.98 -9.77
C THR A 6 7.98 13.06 -10.98
N ALA A 7 9.06 12.28 -11.03
CA ALA A 7 9.25 11.25 -12.05
C ALA A 7 8.19 10.12 -12.01
N ARG A 8 7.54 9.91 -10.85
CA ARG A 8 6.39 9.01 -10.70
C ARG A 8 5.04 9.68 -11.01
N GLY A 9 5.04 10.91 -11.53
CA GLY A 9 3.84 11.65 -11.92
C GLY A 9 3.19 12.46 -10.79
N ILE A 10 3.83 12.59 -9.63
CA ILE A 10 3.31 13.37 -8.50
C ILE A 10 3.94 14.77 -8.56
N ALA A 11 3.21 15.72 -9.13
CA ALA A 11 3.66 17.09 -9.25
C ALA A 11 3.85 17.76 -7.86
N PRO A 12 4.86 18.63 -7.68
CA PRO A 12 5.08 19.31 -6.40
C PRO A 12 3.87 20.10 -5.87
N GLY A 13 3.05 20.66 -6.77
CA GLY A 13 1.83 21.38 -6.40
C GLY A 13 0.69 20.47 -5.90
N ALA A 14 0.64 19.23 -6.37
CA ALA A 14 -0.37 18.24 -5.97
C ALA A 14 -0.03 17.59 -4.61
N LEU A 15 1.26 17.57 -4.24
CA LEU A 15 1.72 17.14 -2.92
C LEU A 15 2.68 18.19 -2.32
N PRO A 16 2.14 19.29 -1.75
CA PRO A 16 2.94 20.43 -1.30
C PRO A 16 3.99 20.06 -0.25
N SER A 17 3.65 19.14 0.66
CA SER A 17 4.55 18.61 1.68
C SER A 17 4.70 17.10 1.54
N ILE A 18 5.91 16.60 1.80
CA ILE A 18 6.11 15.15 1.87
C ILE A 18 5.50 14.65 3.18
N PRO A 19 4.68 13.58 3.15
CA PRO A 19 4.18 12.96 4.35
C PRO A 19 5.28 12.64 5.38
N PRO A 20 5.11 13.00 6.66
CA PRO A 20 6.14 12.82 7.70
C PRO A 20 6.51 11.35 7.95
N ALA A 21 5.64 10.42 7.54
CA ALA A 21 5.92 8.98 7.54
C ALA A 21 7.04 8.56 6.57
N LEU A 22 7.39 9.41 5.60
CA LEU A 22 8.42 9.14 4.60
C LEU A 22 9.72 9.86 4.96
N ARG A 23 10.80 9.09 5.02
CA ARG A 23 12.18 9.58 5.12
C ARG A 23 12.94 9.24 3.84
N PHE A 24 14.03 9.96 3.60
CA PHE A 24 14.90 9.70 2.47
C PHE A 24 16.35 9.72 2.93
N LEU A 25 17.05 8.62 2.70
CA LEU A 25 18.48 8.49 2.95
C LEU A 25 19.19 8.59 1.61
N THR A 26 20.25 9.39 1.52
CA THR A 26 21.02 9.57 0.28
C THR A 26 21.94 8.39 -0.03
N ASP A 27 22.36 7.66 1.00
CA ASP A 27 23.14 6.43 0.89
C ASP A 27 22.65 5.43 1.95
N HIS A 28 22.09 4.31 1.49
CA HIS A 28 21.55 3.26 2.35
C HIS A 28 21.87 1.87 1.77
N PRO A 29 22.37 0.91 2.58
CA PRO A 29 22.75 -0.41 2.07
C PRO A 29 21.57 -1.34 1.83
N TYR A 30 21.52 -1.94 0.65
CA TYR A 30 20.69 -3.11 0.36
C TYR A 30 21.44 -4.37 0.77
N VAL A 31 21.04 -4.97 1.89
CA VAL A 31 21.67 -6.17 2.44
C VAL A 31 20.77 -7.38 2.25
N LYS A 32 21.27 -8.51 1.75
CA LYS A 32 20.58 -9.80 1.67
C LYS A 32 21.35 -10.89 2.40
N LYS A 33 20.64 -11.91 2.88
CA LYS A 33 21.27 -13.14 3.37
C LYS A 33 21.47 -14.08 2.18
N ILE A 34 22.72 -14.32 1.79
CA ILE A 34 23.12 -15.15 0.64
C ILE A 34 24.14 -16.17 1.16
N GLY A 35 23.90 -17.47 0.94
CA GLY A 35 24.80 -18.51 1.45
C GLY A 35 24.96 -18.53 2.97
N GLY A 36 24.02 -17.93 3.72
CA GLY A 36 24.13 -17.80 5.18
C GLY A 36 24.74 -16.47 5.65
N GLU A 37 25.39 -15.72 4.77
CA GLU A 37 26.10 -14.47 5.11
C GLU A 37 25.30 -13.22 4.72
N LEU A 38 25.54 -12.12 5.41
CA LEU A 38 24.96 -10.82 5.08
C LEU A 38 25.82 -10.13 4.02
N VAL A 39 25.28 -10.02 2.81
CA VAL A 39 25.94 -9.42 1.67
C VAL A 39 25.28 -8.09 1.32
N THR A 40 26.07 -7.02 1.20
CA THR A 40 25.61 -5.74 0.65
C THR A 40 25.67 -5.81 -0.88
N VAL A 41 24.51 -5.93 -1.53
CA VAL A 41 24.43 -6.10 -3.00
C VAL A 41 24.30 -4.76 -3.73
N HIS A 42 23.91 -3.70 -3.01
CA HIS A 42 23.75 -2.35 -3.56
C HIS A 42 23.83 -1.32 -2.42
N ARG A 43 24.20 -0.09 -2.78
CA ARG A 43 24.13 1.10 -1.93
C ARG A 43 23.64 2.27 -2.77
N GLY A 44 22.78 3.10 -2.21
CA GLY A 44 22.28 4.28 -2.92
C GLY A 44 21.11 4.95 -2.21
N PRO A 45 20.50 5.95 -2.86
CA PRO A 45 19.39 6.69 -2.29
C PRO A 45 18.20 5.77 -2.02
N CYS A 46 17.55 5.93 -0.87
CA CYS A 46 16.46 5.07 -0.44
C CYS A 46 15.35 5.85 0.25
N MET A 47 14.11 5.65 -0.21
CA MET A 47 12.91 6.08 0.49
C MET A 47 12.56 5.04 1.58
N ILE A 48 12.41 5.52 2.80
CA ILE A 48 12.20 4.72 4.01
C ILE A 48 10.85 5.09 4.61
N ALA A 49 10.07 4.09 5.02
CA ALA A 49 8.82 4.29 5.73
C ALA A 49 8.61 3.22 6.82
N GLY A 50 8.16 3.65 8.00
CA GLY A 50 7.77 2.74 9.07
C GLY A 50 6.42 2.08 8.77
N VAL A 51 6.32 0.78 9.03
CA VAL A 51 5.06 0.04 9.07
C VAL A 51 4.63 -0.03 10.52
N LEU A 52 3.49 0.58 10.84
CA LEU A 52 2.99 0.68 12.20
C LEU A 52 1.93 -0.39 12.45
N ASN A 53 2.06 -1.11 13.56
CA ASN A 53 1.03 -2.02 14.05
C ASN A 53 -0.21 -1.25 14.56
N PRO A 54 -1.29 -1.93 15.01
CA PRO A 54 -2.47 -1.25 15.55
C PRO A 54 -2.18 -0.35 16.76
N ALA A 55 -1.20 -0.69 17.59
CA ALA A 55 -0.77 0.10 18.75
C ALA A 55 0.05 1.35 18.37
N GLY A 56 0.45 1.50 17.10
CA GLY A 56 1.25 2.62 16.63
C GLY A 56 2.77 2.40 16.71
N GLU A 57 3.21 1.18 17.01
CA GLU A 57 4.63 0.82 17.10
C GLU A 57 5.17 0.41 15.73
N ILE A 58 6.42 0.77 15.44
CA ILE A 58 7.09 0.36 14.21
C ILE A 58 7.51 -1.11 14.31
N THR A 59 6.90 -1.98 13.51
CA THR A 59 7.20 -3.43 13.48
C THR A 59 7.94 -3.86 12.22
N ALA A 60 7.91 -3.03 11.18
CA ALA A 60 8.72 -3.20 9.99
C ALA A 60 9.12 -1.85 9.37
N VAL A 61 10.12 -1.91 8.50
CA VAL A 61 10.58 -0.78 7.71
C VAL A 61 10.53 -1.15 6.24
N HIS A 62 9.73 -0.41 5.48
CA HIS A 62 9.66 -0.46 4.04
C HIS A 62 10.75 0.43 3.43
N GLN A 63 11.46 -0.11 2.45
CA GLN A 63 12.63 0.49 1.82
C GLN A 63 12.47 0.39 0.31
N THR A 64 12.55 1.52 -0.39
CA THR A 64 12.58 1.57 -1.86
C THR A 64 13.83 2.33 -2.29
N TRP A 65 14.77 1.63 -2.90
CA TRP A 65 15.94 2.27 -3.49
C TRP A 65 15.55 2.96 -4.79
N VAL A 66 16.11 4.14 -4.96
CA VAL A 66 15.82 5.08 -6.05
C VAL A 66 17.08 5.25 -6.88
N ASP A 67 16.91 5.28 -8.19
CA ASP A 67 17.97 5.62 -9.12
C ASP A 67 18.36 7.10 -8.95
N PRO A 68 19.62 7.40 -8.58
CA PRO A 68 20.07 8.77 -8.43
C PRO A 68 20.02 9.55 -9.76
N GLU A 69 20.10 8.87 -10.90
CA GLU A 69 20.18 9.52 -12.20
C GLU A 69 18.79 9.80 -12.82
N PRO A 70 18.61 10.95 -13.49
CA PRO A 70 17.42 11.20 -14.32
C PRO A 70 17.21 10.10 -15.38
N PRO A 71 15.96 9.74 -15.71
CA PRO A 71 14.70 10.37 -15.31
C PRO A 71 14.23 10.05 -13.88
N HIS A 72 15.08 9.45 -13.03
CA HIS A 72 14.74 8.89 -11.72
C HIS A 72 13.73 7.76 -11.81
N GLY A 73 13.95 6.73 -11.00
CA GLY A 73 13.12 5.55 -11.01
C GLY A 73 13.45 4.66 -9.82
N LYS A 74 12.84 3.47 -9.78
CA LYS A 74 13.29 2.44 -8.86
C LYS A 74 14.68 1.99 -9.29
N ALA A 75 15.61 1.88 -8.34
CA ALA A 75 16.98 1.48 -8.63
C ALA A 75 17.02 0.10 -9.31
N ARG A 76 17.88 -0.05 -10.31
CA ARG A 76 18.18 -1.36 -10.91
C ARG A 76 19.22 -2.05 -10.02
N ILE A 77 18.77 -3.05 -9.28
CA ILE A 77 19.63 -3.82 -8.37
C ILE A 77 19.83 -5.20 -8.98
N ALA A 78 21.08 -5.64 -9.09
CA ALA A 78 21.43 -6.97 -9.55
C ALA A 78 22.52 -7.58 -8.66
N TRP A 79 22.51 -8.90 -8.53
CA TRP A 79 23.55 -9.66 -7.85
C TRP A 79 23.86 -10.91 -8.67
N GLN A 80 25.13 -11.07 -9.08
CA GLN A 80 25.59 -12.20 -9.91
C GLN A 80 24.76 -12.41 -11.20
N GLY A 81 24.27 -11.33 -11.80
CA GLY A 81 23.45 -11.37 -13.02
C GLY A 81 21.94 -11.44 -12.78
N ASP A 82 21.50 -11.78 -11.55
CA ASP A 82 20.07 -11.83 -11.22
C ASP A 82 19.53 -10.48 -10.78
N ALA A 83 18.42 -10.06 -11.38
CA ALA A 83 17.71 -8.85 -10.96
C ALA A 83 17.05 -9.05 -9.59
N LEU A 84 17.25 -8.09 -8.70
CA LEU A 84 16.65 -8.05 -7.37
C LEU A 84 15.62 -6.92 -7.29
N PRO A 85 14.56 -7.08 -6.48
CA PRO A 85 13.56 -6.04 -6.33
C PRO A 85 14.17 -4.82 -5.65
N ALA A 86 13.90 -3.64 -6.20
CA ALA A 86 14.24 -2.33 -5.61
C ALA A 86 13.47 -2.03 -4.31
N LYS A 87 12.44 -2.81 -4.00
CA LYS A 87 11.65 -2.73 -2.77
C LYS A 87 12.06 -3.84 -1.81
N LEU A 88 12.18 -3.50 -0.53
CA LEU A 88 12.48 -4.45 0.53
C LEU A 88 11.74 -4.05 1.80
N VAL A 89 11.28 -5.05 2.55
CA VAL A 89 10.70 -4.85 3.87
C VAL A 89 11.55 -5.60 4.88
N ARG A 90 11.84 -4.96 6.02
CA ARG A 90 12.58 -5.55 7.16
C ARG A 90 11.69 -5.53 8.38
N GLY A 91 11.56 -6.66 9.06
CA GLY A 91 10.63 -6.83 10.19
C GLY A 91 9.28 -7.41 9.78
N SER A 92 8.33 -7.43 10.73
CA SER A 92 6.99 -7.97 10.51
C SER A 92 6.02 -6.86 10.07
N LYS A 93 5.55 -6.97 8.82
CA LYS A 93 4.54 -6.07 8.24
C LYS A 93 3.09 -6.48 8.54
N LYS A 94 2.89 -7.70 9.06
CA LYS A 94 1.57 -8.29 9.25
C LYS A 94 0.72 -7.41 10.18
N GLY A 95 -0.48 -7.08 9.74
CA GLY A 95 -1.45 -6.32 10.51
C GLY A 95 -1.15 -4.82 10.58
N GLY A 96 0.03 -4.41 10.08
CA GLY A 96 0.47 -3.04 10.08
C GLY A 96 0.24 -2.33 8.74
N ALA A 97 0.42 -1.02 8.77
CA ALA A 97 0.31 -0.16 7.60
C ALA A 97 1.28 1.02 7.69
N ILE A 98 1.64 1.60 6.54
CA ILE A 98 2.36 2.87 6.47
C ILE A 98 1.32 3.98 6.44
N ARG A 99 1.25 4.80 7.49
CA ARG A 99 0.24 5.84 7.64
C ARG A 99 0.77 7.14 7.03
N LEU A 100 0.48 7.41 5.75
CA LEU A 100 1.02 8.59 5.06
C LEU A 100 0.38 9.86 5.64
N VAL A 101 -0.94 9.88 5.73
CA VAL A 101 -1.68 10.95 6.42
C VAL A 101 -2.90 10.35 7.13
N THR A 102 -3.23 10.93 8.28
CA THR A 102 -4.46 10.68 9.04
C THR A 102 -4.94 12.01 9.59
N PRO A 103 -5.92 12.66 8.93
CA PRO A 103 -6.64 13.79 9.53
C PRO A 103 -7.36 13.36 10.82
N ASP A 104 -7.50 14.27 11.79
CA ASP A 104 -8.08 13.98 13.11
C ASP A 104 -9.56 13.57 13.04
N ASP A 105 -10.30 14.11 12.06
CA ASP A 105 -11.72 13.88 11.81
C ASP A 105 -11.99 12.89 10.66
N ALA A 106 -10.96 12.16 10.22
CA ALA A 106 -11.09 11.21 9.13
C ALA A 106 -12.05 10.06 9.51
N GLU A 107 -13.12 9.88 8.73
CA GLU A 107 -14.00 8.71 8.81
C GLU A 107 -13.74 7.68 7.70
N ALA A 108 -12.97 8.05 6.68
CA ALA A 108 -12.62 7.20 5.54
C ALA A 108 -11.13 6.88 5.52
N LEU A 109 -10.81 5.66 5.08
CA LEU A 109 -9.44 5.21 4.84
C LEU A 109 -9.30 4.75 3.39
N VAL A 110 -8.47 5.46 2.62
CA VAL A 110 -8.01 5.03 1.29
C VAL A 110 -6.70 4.27 1.46
N MET A 111 -6.63 3.07 0.88
CA MET A 111 -5.43 2.22 0.98
C MET A 111 -5.08 1.55 -0.33
N GLY A 112 -3.88 1.82 -0.84
CA GLY A 112 -3.26 1.03 -1.91
C GLY A 112 -2.23 0.04 -1.37
N GLU A 113 -1.76 -0.87 -2.22
CA GLU A 113 -0.69 -1.81 -1.87
C GLU A 113 0.59 -1.05 -1.47
N GLY A 114 1.00 -0.11 -2.31
CA GLY A 114 2.28 0.61 -2.19
C GLY A 114 2.14 2.08 -1.81
N ILE A 115 3.28 2.65 -1.39
CA ILE A 115 3.41 4.08 -1.10
C ILE A 115 3.07 4.91 -2.33
N GLU A 116 3.64 4.60 -3.50
CA GLU A 116 3.46 5.38 -4.74
C GLU A 116 1.98 5.46 -5.14
N THR A 117 1.31 4.33 -5.27
CA THR A 117 -0.12 4.26 -5.62
C THR A 117 -0.99 5.05 -4.66
N THR A 118 -0.70 4.95 -3.36
CA THR A 118 -1.46 5.65 -2.32
C THR A 118 -1.16 7.16 -2.34
N LEU A 119 0.09 7.56 -2.57
CA LEU A 119 0.47 8.97 -2.73
C LEU A 119 -0.17 9.58 -3.98
N SER A 120 -0.32 8.84 -5.07
CA SER A 120 -1.02 9.35 -6.26
C SER A 120 -2.49 9.65 -5.95
N ALA A 121 -3.17 8.79 -5.18
CA ALA A 121 -4.53 9.06 -4.73
C ALA A 121 -4.60 10.26 -3.77
N LEU A 122 -3.65 10.38 -2.84
CA LEU A 122 -3.55 11.54 -1.96
C LEU A 122 -3.31 12.84 -2.74
N ALA A 123 -2.39 12.83 -3.71
CA ALA A 123 -2.07 13.99 -4.53
C ALA A 123 -3.23 14.41 -5.45
N ALA A 124 -4.11 13.49 -5.81
CA ALA A 124 -5.34 13.76 -6.54
C ALA A 124 -6.49 14.23 -5.63
N ASP A 125 -6.26 14.35 -4.32
CA ASP A 125 -7.28 14.57 -3.29
C ASP A 125 -8.50 13.66 -3.47
N ALA A 126 -8.22 12.37 -3.65
CA ALA A 126 -9.17 11.42 -4.20
C ALA A 126 -10.47 11.28 -3.39
N VAL A 127 -10.33 11.40 -2.08
CA VAL A 127 -11.39 11.45 -1.09
C VAL A 127 -11.01 12.54 -0.09
N PRO A 128 -11.61 13.74 -0.21
CA PRO A 128 -11.31 14.84 0.69
C PRO A 128 -11.51 14.45 2.16
N GLY A 129 -10.55 14.81 3.00
CA GLY A 129 -10.58 14.51 4.45
C GLY A 129 -10.32 13.04 4.83
N ALA A 130 -10.05 12.15 3.88
CA ALA A 130 -9.72 10.76 4.20
C ALA A 130 -8.30 10.60 4.75
N ALA A 131 -8.09 9.53 5.51
CA ALA A 131 -6.76 9.01 5.78
C ALA A 131 -6.25 8.23 4.55
N TYR A 132 -4.94 8.27 4.30
CA TYR A 132 -4.30 7.56 3.17
C TYR A 132 -3.15 6.69 3.67
N TRP A 133 -3.32 5.38 3.67
CA TRP A 133 -2.33 4.43 4.19
C TRP A 133 -1.89 3.44 3.13
N ALA A 134 -0.63 3.01 3.15
CA ALA A 134 -0.17 1.92 2.27
C ALA A 134 -0.16 0.59 3.03
N GLY A 135 -0.72 -0.46 2.41
CA GLY A 135 -0.88 -1.79 2.97
C GLY A 135 0.36 -2.69 2.89
N VAL A 136 1.46 -2.20 2.31
CA VAL A 136 2.76 -2.87 2.12
C VAL A 136 2.76 -3.95 1.04
N ASP A 137 1.81 -4.88 1.11
CA ASP A 137 1.51 -5.88 0.07
C ASP A 137 0.04 -6.30 0.11
N LEU A 138 -0.44 -6.86 -1.00
CA LEU A 138 -1.82 -7.28 -1.16
C LEU A 138 -2.24 -8.40 -0.20
N GLY A 139 -1.32 -9.28 0.21
CA GLY A 139 -1.62 -10.35 1.15
C GLY A 139 -1.92 -9.82 2.55
N ASN A 140 -1.18 -8.81 3.00
CA ASN A 140 -1.43 -8.13 4.27
C ASN A 140 -2.77 -7.39 4.27
N MET A 141 -3.14 -6.75 3.16
CA MET A 141 -4.44 -6.08 3.01
C MET A 141 -5.62 -7.05 2.96
N ALA A 142 -5.46 -8.16 2.21
CA ALA A 142 -6.53 -9.10 1.92
C ALA A 142 -6.75 -10.15 3.02
N GLY A 143 -5.67 -10.56 3.69
CA GLY A 143 -5.63 -11.81 4.44
C GLY A 143 -5.78 -13.05 3.56
N ARG A 144 -5.79 -14.21 4.20
CA ARG A 144 -6.00 -15.49 3.53
C ARG A 144 -7.43 -15.60 2.99
N ALA A 145 -7.56 -16.25 1.85
CA ALA A 145 -8.83 -16.67 1.27
C ALA A 145 -9.08 -18.16 1.56
N GLN A 146 -10.35 -18.55 1.64
CA GLN A 146 -10.73 -19.96 1.73
C GLN A 146 -10.28 -20.74 0.50
N ARG A 147 -9.94 -22.01 0.68
CA ARG A 147 -9.48 -22.91 -0.38
C ARG A 147 -10.42 -24.11 -0.49
N GLY A 148 -10.72 -24.52 -1.73
CA GLY A 148 -11.59 -25.64 -2.02
C GLY A 148 -11.99 -25.69 -3.49
N ALA A 149 -12.54 -26.83 -3.93
CA ALA A 149 -13.09 -26.96 -5.28
C ALA A 149 -14.18 -25.90 -5.50
N GLY A 150 -14.11 -25.17 -6.61
CA GLY A 150 -15.07 -24.08 -6.92
C GLY A 150 -14.86 -22.76 -6.18
N LEU A 151 -13.96 -22.68 -5.20
CA LEU A 151 -13.74 -21.45 -4.42
C LEU A 151 -12.71 -20.49 -5.02
N ARG A 152 -12.08 -20.87 -6.15
CA ARG A 152 -11.12 -20.02 -6.85
C ARG A 152 -11.83 -18.75 -7.34
N TYR A 153 -11.48 -17.62 -6.75
CA TYR A 153 -12.08 -16.30 -6.96
C TYR A 153 -13.45 -16.03 -6.29
N ALA A 154 -13.89 -16.86 -5.34
CA ALA A 154 -15.18 -16.67 -4.65
C ALA A 154 -15.24 -15.41 -3.73
N GLY A 155 -14.10 -14.79 -3.48
CA GLY A 155 -13.97 -13.63 -2.57
C GLY A 155 -14.23 -13.98 -1.11
N LEU A 156 -14.11 -15.25 -0.71
CA LEU A 156 -14.43 -15.69 0.65
C LEU A 156 -13.17 -15.63 1.53
N PRO A 157 -13.15 -14.77 2.58
CA PRO A 157 -12.01 -14.71 3.49
C PRO A 157 -11.95 -15.94 4.41
N ASP A 158 -10.73 -16.35 4.73
CA ASP A 158 -10.44 -17.21 5.87
C ASP A 158 -10.39 -16.37 7.14
N MET A 159 -11.47 -16.42 7.92
CA MET A 159 -11.62 -15.63 9.15
C MET A 159 -10.66 -16.06 10.28
N SER A 160 -9.94 -17.19 10.14
CA SER A 160 -8.91 -17.59 11.09
C SER A 160 -7.59 -16.83 10.93
N ASP A 161 -7.42 -16.07 9.84
CA ASP A 161 -6.27 -15.17 9.67
C ASP A 161 -6.41 -13.94 10.58
N ALA A 162 -5.79 -14.03 11.76
CA ALA A 162 -5.74 -12.94 12.74
C ALA A 162 -4.62 -11.92 12.46
N GLU A 163 -3.70 -12.22 11.54
CA GLU A 163 -2.49 -11.41 11.35
C GLU A 163 -2.63 -10.38 10.23
N ALA A 164 -3.59 -10.53 9.33
CA ALA A 164 -3.83 -9.54 8.27
C ALA A 164 -4.43 -8.23 8.79
N PHE A 165 -4.19 -7.15 8.04
CA PHE A 165 -4.64 -5.80 8.38
C PHE A 165 -6.14 -5.76 8.72
N VAL A 166 -6.47 -4.99 9.77
CA VAL A 166 -7.86 -4.66 10.13
C VAL A 166 -7.89 -3.14 10.30
N PRO A 167 -8.80 -2.42 9.64
CA PRO A 167 -8.88 -0.98 9.79
C PRO A 167 -9.18 -0.61 11.26
N PRO A 168 -8.66 0.53 11.74
CA PRO A 168 -8.99 1.04 13.07
C PRO A 168 -10.50 1.24 13.27
N PRO A 169 -10.99 1.23 14.53
CA PRO A 169 -12.42 1.38 14.83
C PRO A 169 -13.06 2.70 14.36
N TRP A 170 -12.27 3.77 14.17
CA TRP A 170 -12.77 5.05 13.66
C TRP A 170 -13.11 5.01 12.17
N VAL A 171 -12.59 4.03 11.41
CA VAL A 171 -12.86 3.91 9.98
C VAL A 171 -14.30 3.45 9.76
N ARG A 172 -15.10 4.31 9.15
CA ARG A 172 -16.48 4.03 8.71
C ARG A 172 -16.52 3.55 7.26
N ARG A 173 -15.55 3.98 6.43
CA ARG A 173 -15.42 3.62 5.02
C ARG A 173 -13.99 3.21 4.68
N LEU A 174 -13.80 1.98 4.19
CA LEU A 174 -12.51 1.47 3.71
C LEU A 174 -12.53 1.35 2.18
N ILE A 175 -11.60 2.03 1.53
CA ILE A 175 -11.48 2.08 0.07
C ILE A 175 -10.13 1.49 -0.31
N PHE A 176 -10.15 0.34 -1.00
CA PHE A 176 -8.94 -0.24 -1.56
C PHE A 176 -8.69 0.22 -2.98
N ILE A 177 -7.44 0.59 -3.27
CA ILE A 177 -6.99 0.88 -4.63
C ILE A 177 -6.48 -0.42 -5.26
N GLN A 178 -7.11 -0.83 -6.34
CA GLN A 178 -6.65 -1.89 -7.22
C GLN A 178 -5.63 -1.31 -8.20
N ASP A 179 -4.38 -1.80 -8.12
CA ASP A 179 -3.34 -1.46 -9.08
C ASP A 179 -3.60 -2.09 -10.45
N GLY A 180 -3.07 -1.46 -11.50
CA GLY A 180 -3.22 -1.93 -12.88
C GLY A 180 -2.14 -2.91 -13.34
N ASP A 181 -1.13 -3.15 -12.50
CA ASP A 181 0.11 -3.87 -12.89
C ASP A 181 0.01 -5.39 -12.71
N SER A 182 -1.05 -5.88 -12.06
CA SER A 182 -1.28 -7.28 -11.72
C SER A 182 -2.46 -7.87 -12.49
N ASP A 183 -2.62 -9.21 -12.48
CA ASP A 183 -3.82 -9.88 -13.01
C ASP A 183 -5.09 -9.27 -12.37
N PRO A 184 -5.95 -8.57 -13.13
CA PRO A 184 -7.03 -7.79 -12.53
C PRO A 184 -8.02 -8.64 -11.75
N ARG A 185 -8.27 -9.87 -12.21
CA ARG A 185 -9.24 -10.78 -11.57
C ARG A 185 -8.73 -11.31 -10.25
N ALA A 186 -7.48 -11.78 -10.20
CA ALA A 186 -6.85 -12.27 -8.98
C ALA A 186 -6.66 -11.14 -7.96
N THR A 187 -6.34 -9.93 -8.42
CA THR A 187 -6.18 -8.76 -7.56
C THR A 187 -7.51 -8.34 -6.96
N ARG A 188 -8.55 -8.17 -7.79
CA ARG A 188 -9.91 -7.88 -7.35
C ARG A 188 -10.41 -8.88 -6.31
N HIS A 189 -10.24 -10.17 -6.59
CA HIS A 189 -10.63 -11.24 -5.67
C HIS A 189 -10.02 -11.10 -4.28
N LYS A 190 -8.72 -10.80 -4.20
CA LYS A 190 -8.02 -10.61 -2.91
C LYS A 190 -8.54 -9.38 -2.17
N LEU A 191 -8.72 -8.26 -2.88
CA LEU A 191 -9.28 -7.05 -2.30
C LEU A 191 -10.70 -7.28 -1.75
N GLU A 192 -11.54 -8.03 -2.47
CA GLU A 192 -12.88 -8.42 -2.00
C GLU A 192 -12.84 -9.28 -0.74
N CYS A 193 -11.92 -10.25 -0.67
CA CYS A 193 -11.68 -11.01 0.58
C CYS A 193 -11.32 -10.07 1.73
N GLY A 194 -10.39 -9.13 1.50
CA GLY A 194 -9.94 -8.17 2.51
C GLY A 194 -11.07 -7.29 3.02
N LEU A 195 -11.89 -6.74 2.13
CA LEU A 195 -13.03 -5.91 2.50
C LEU A 195 -14.08 -6.72 3.27
N ARG A 196 -14.46 -7.91 2.81
CA ARG A 196 -15.43 -8.76 3.51
C ARG A 196 -14.94 -9.14 4.90
N ARG A 197 -13.65 -9.48 5.04
CA ARG A 197 -13.02 -9.74 6.34
C ARG A 197 -13.07 -8.51 7.24
N ALA A 198 -12.65 -7.35 6.73
CA ALA A 198 -12.66 -6.11 7.48
C ALA A 198 -14.08 -5.75 7.96
N MET A 199 -15.08 -5.88 7.10
CA MET A 199 -16.49 -5.62 7.42
C MET A 199 -17.06 -6.59 8.47
N ALA A 200 -16.68 -7.86 8.41
CA ALA A 200 -17.06 -8.83 9.44
C ALA A 200 -16.43 -8.50 10.82
N LEU A 201 -15.20 -7.96 10.84
CA LEU A 201 -14.48 -7.58 12.07
C LEU A 201 -14.81 -6.16 12.57
N ARG A 202 -15.50 -5.36 11.76
CA ARG A 202 -15.89 -3.97 12.04
C ARG A 202 -17.36 -3.78 11.64
N PRO A 203 -18.31 -4.15 12.51
CA PRO A 203 -19.73 -3.94 12.23
C PRO A 203 -20.01 -2.48 11.84
N GLY A 204 -20.72 -2.28 10.72
CA GLY A 204 -21.03 -0.95 10.18
C GLY A 204 -19.98 -0.37 9.22
N LEU A 205 -18.82 -1.01 9.05
CA LEU A 205 -17.83 -0.62 8.04
C LEU A 205 -18.40 -0.83 6.62
N ARG A 206 -18.17 0.16 5.74
CA ARG A 206 -18.46 0.06 4.31
C ARG A 206 -17.16 -0.14 3.53
N GLY A 207 -17.08 -1.19 2.72
CA GLY A 207 -15.94 -1.50 1.86
C GLY A 207 -16.16 -1.10 0.40
N GLN A 208 -15.15 -0.58 -0.27
CA GLN A 208 -15.16 -0.28 -1.70
C GLN A 208 -13.80 -0.60 -2.34
N ILE A 209 -13.82 -0.96 -3.63
CA ILE A 209 -12.62 -1.09 -4.46
C ILE A 209 -12.70 -0.10 -5.60
N VAL A 210 -11.63 0.66 -5.79
CA VAL A 210 -11.46 1.59 -6.92
C VAL A 210 -10.28 1.13 -7.77
N GLN A 211 -10.38 1.26 -9.09
CA GLN A 211 -9.28 0.93 -10.00
C GLN A 211 -8.45 2.17 -10.30
N ALA A 212 -7.12 2.04 -10.28
CA ALA A 212 -6.24 3.14 -10.71
C ALA A 212 -6.29 3.33 -12.25
N GLY A 213 -6.42 4.58 -12.72
CA GLY A 213 -6.41 4.97 -14.14
C GLY A 213 -5.82 6.39 -14.34
N GLN A 214 -5.50 6.78 -15.59
CA GLN A 214 -5.04 8.14 -15.90
C GLN A 214 -6.21 9.13 -15.73
N GLY A 215 -6.13 9.96 -14.69
CA GLY A 215 -7.30 10.71 -14.21
C GLY A 215 -8.16 9.77 -13.38
N VAL A 216 -7.88 9.70 -12.09
CA VAL A 216 -8.61 8.83 -11.18
C VAL A 216 -10.07 9.30 -11.16
N ASP A 217 -10.96 8.58 -11.83
CA ASP A 217 -12.39 8.86 -11.81
C ASP A 217 -12.94 8.38 -10.46
N LEU A 218 -12.75 9.23 -9.44
CA LEU A 218 -13.33 9.05 -8.11
C LEU A 218 -14.67 9.75 -7.98
N ASN A 219 -15.29 10.17 -9.09
CA ASN A 219 -16.66 10.70 -9.04
C ASN A 219 -17.63 9.64 -8.50
N ASP A 220 -17.35 8.35 -8.74
CA ASP A 220 -18.05 7.21 -8.13
C ASP A 220 -17.76 7.03 -6.62
N VAL A 221 -16.69 7.63 -6.10
CA VAL A 221 -16.37 7.62 -4.66
C VAL A 221 -17.13 8.73 -3.92
N LEU A 222 -17.45 9.83 -4.59
CA LEU A 222 -18.30 10.89 -4.01
C LEU A 222 -19.80 10.56 -4.12
N ALA A 223 -20.20 9.78 -5.13
CA ALA A 223 -21.58 9.33 -5.30
C ALA A 223 -21.92 8.16 -4.36
N GLY A 224 -22.21 8.45 -3.10
CA GLY A 224 -22.86 7.51 -2.16
C GLY A 224 -24.30 7.16 -2.55
N ARG A 225 -24.59 6.81 -3.81
CA ARG A 225 -25.90 6.31 -4.24
C ARG A 225 -25.91 4.80 -4.11
N GLY A 226 -26.74 4.33 -3.18
CA GLY A 226 -27.06 2.91 -3.04
C GLY A 226 -27.52 2.35 -4.38
N ALA A 227 -27.05 1.15 -4.69
CA ALA A 227 -27.63 0.34 -5.73
C ALA A 227 -29.00 -0.14 -5.24
N ASP A 228 -30.03 0.69 -5.48
CA ASP A 228 -31.39 0.22 -5.69
C ASP A 228 -31.61 0.24 -7.21
N GLY A 229 -31.73 -0.97 -7.76
CA GLY A 229 -31.96 -1.26 -9.18
C GLY A 229 -31.96 -2.76 -9.40
#